data_AF-A0A3L9M8U2-F1
#
_entry.id   AF-A0A3L9M8U2-F1
#
_cell.length_a   1.000
_cell.length_b   1.000
_cell.length_c   1.000
_cell.angle_alpha   90.00
_cell.angle_beta   90.00
_cell.angle_gamma   90.00
#
_symmetry.space_group_name_H-M   'P 1'
#
loop_
_entity.id
_entity.type
_entity.pdbx_description
1 polymer ?
#
loop_
_entity_poly.entity_id
_entity_poly.type
_entity_poly.pdbx_seq_one_letter_code
_entity_poly.pdbx_strand_id
1 'polypeptide(L)'
;MIWIIILIIVCAIFVFVFANVNKGNKKGERNPIKGRRIISMNEQPTFLRLKEALPEHIVLAQVAFSAFMTAKGYATRNLFNRKVADFVVLDKKFNVVAIVELDDSSHKGKEAKDAERDALIAEAGYRLIRYQRTPDLDQVKKDFGVGLSSVSIATPITLAKTDFVSDAFVIETESTEKKGI
;
A
#
# COMPACT_ATOMS: atom_id res chain seq x y z
N MET A 1 -45.13 -16.86 55.13
CA MET A 1 -45.17 -16.65 53.67
C MET A 1 -44.22 -15.55 53.20
N ILE A 2 -44.31 -14.32 53.71
CA ILE A 2 -43.43 -13.19 53.30
C ILE A 2 -41.92 -13.48 53.50
N TRP A 3 -41.55 -14.05 54.66
CA TRP A 3 -40.15 -14.41 54.96
C TRP A 3 -39.54 -15.46 54.01
N ILE A 4 -40.36 -16.37 53.49
CA ILE A 4 -39.93 -17.41 52.54
C ILE A 4 -39.63 -16.78 51.17
N ILE A 5 -40.44 -15.79 50.76
CA ILE A 5 -40.24 -15.07 49.50
C ILE A 5 -38.97 -14.23 49.55
N ILE A 6 -38.69 -13.55 50.66
CA ILE A 6 -37.46 -12.77 50.86
C ILE A 6 -36.22 -13.68 50.78
N LEU A 7 -36.26 -14.86 51.40
CA LEU A 7 -35.17 -15.82 51.36
C LEU A 7 -34.86 -16.29 49.92
N ILE A 8 -35.89 -16.58 49.13
CA ILE A 8 -35.75 -17.02 47.74
C ILE A 8 -35.13 -15.92 46.87
N ILE A 9 -35.54 -14.67 47.05
CA ILE A 9 -35.00 -13.52 46.31
C ILE A 9 -33.52 -13.30 46.66
N VAL A 10 -33.16 -13.37 47.94
CA VAL A 10 -31.77 -13.22 48.39
C VAL A 10 -30.90 -14.35 47.83
N CYS A 11 -31.37 -15.61 47.86
CA CYS A 11 -30.66 -16.72 47.25
C CYS A 11 -30.48 -16.55 45.73
N ALA A 12 -31.52 -16.08 45.02
CA ALA A 12 -31.44 -15.85 43.57
C ALA A 12 -30.42 -14.76 43.21
N ILE A 13 -30.38 -13.67 43.98
CA ILE A 13 -29.38 -12.60 43.82
C ILE A 13 -27.97 -13.14 44.09
N PHE A 14 -27.80 -13.95 45.15
CA PHE A 14 -26.51 -14.53 45.50
C PHE A 14 -25.98 -15.44 44.38
N VAL A 15 -26.83 -16.29 43.83
CA VAL A 15 -26.48 -17.17 42.69
C VAL A 15 -26.14 -16.35 41.44
N PHE A 16 -26.90 -15.29 41.15
CA PHE A 16 -26.65 -14.42 40.00
C PHE A 16 -25.31 -13.69 40.10
N VAL A 17 -24.97 -13.17 41.28
CA VAL A 17 -23.68 -12.51 41.53
C VAL A 17 -22.53 -13.52 41.42
N PHE A 18 -22.64 -14.70 42.05
CA PHE A 18 -21.59 -15.72 41.98
C PHE A 18 -21.39 -16.29 40.58
N ALA A 19 -22.46 -16.47 39.80
CA ALA A 19 -22.39 -16.92 38.41
C ALA A 19 -21.65 -15.92 37.50
N ASN A 20 -21.80 -14.61 37.77
CA ASN A 20 -21.13 -13.56 37.01
C ASN A 20 -19.69 -13.28 37.47
N VAL A 21 -19.36 -13.51 38.75
CA VAL A 21 -17.97 -13.38 39.26
C VAL A 21 -17.05 -14.47 38.70
N ASN A 22 -17.59 -15.65 38.36
CA ASN A 22 -16.80 -16.78 37.86
C ASN A 22 -16.56 -16.76 36.33
N LYS A 23 -16.96 -15.71 35.62
CA LYS A 23 -16.40 -15.39 34.29
C LYS A 23 -15.01 -14.77 34.44
N GLY A 24 -14.11 -15.52 35.10
CA GLY A 24 -12.69 -15.23 35.08
C GLY A 24 -12.22 -15.19 33.62
N ASN A 25 -11.52 -14.11 33.26
CA ASN A 25 -10.88 -13.92 31.96
C ASN A 25 -10.03 -15.16 31.63
N LYS A 26 -10.59 -16.11 30.89
CA LYS A 26 -9.83 -17.12 30.17
C LYS A 26 -9.04 -16.36 29.12
N LYS A 27 -7.86 -15.84 29.48
CA LYS A 27 -6.86 -15.41 28.51
C LYS A 27 -6.56 -16.66 27.70
N GLY A 28 -7.17 -16.76 26.52
CA GLY A 28 -6.98 -17.90 25.62
C GLY A 28 -5.49 -18.13 25.43
N GLU A 29 -5.07 -19.40 25.47
CA GLU A 29 -3.69 -19.76 25.25
C GLU A 29 -3.21 -19.13 23.94
N ARG A 30 -2.07 -18.46 24.00
CA ARG A 30 -1.54 -17.74 22.84
C ARG A 30 -1.01 -18.75 21.84
N ASN A 31 -1.60 -18.75 20.64
CA ASN A 31 -1.09 -19.55 19.52
C ASN A 31 0.35 -19.11 19.15
N PRO A 32 1.23 -20.06 18.77
CA PRO A 32 2.60 -19.75 18.39
C PRO A 32 2.64 -18.90 17.12
N ILE A 33 3.47 -17.85 17.12
CA ILE A 33 3.73 -17.02 15.95
C ILE A 33 4.68 -17.78 15.02
N LYS A 34 4.34 -17.85 13.72
CA LYS A 34 5.16 -18.47 12.68
C LYS A 34 5.49 -17.46 11.59
N GLY A 35 6.70 -17.53 11.06
CA GLY A 35 7.09 -16.77 9.88
C GLY A 35 6.33 -17.25 8.64
N ARG A 36 6.16 -16.34 7.67
CA ARG A 36 5.56 -16.63 6.36
C ARG A 36 6.35 -15.93 5.26
N ARG A 37 6.16 -16.37 4.02
CA ARG A 37 6.65 -15.65 2.84
C ARG A 37 5.95 -14.29 2.74
N ILE A 38 6.72 -13.30 2.28
CA ILE A 38 6.22 -11.93 2.10
C ILE A 38 5.22 -11.93 0.94
N ILE A 39 5.66 -12.36 -0.25
CA ILE A 39 4.82 -12.51 -1.44
C ILE A 39 4.46 -13.98 -1.71
N SER A 40 3.31 -14.20 -2.35
CA SER A 40 2.86 -15.55 -2.71
C SER A 40 3.68 -16.17 -3.86
N MET A 41 3.48 -17.46 -4.14
CA MET A 41 4.11 -18.11 -5.30
C MET A 41 3.59 -17.56 -6.64
N ASN A 42 2.32 -17.15 -6.67
CA ASN A 42 1.68 -16.64 -7.88
C ASN A 42 2.12 -15.20 -8.18
N GLU A 43 2.41 -14.41 -7.13
CA GLU A 43 2.91 -13.02 -7.25
C GLU A 43 4.37 -12.92 -7.69
N GLN A 44 5.21 -13.91 -7.34
CA GLN A 44 6.65 -13.85 -7.59
C GLN A 44 7.02 -13.62 -9.07
N PRO A 45 6.46 -14.35 -10.05
CA PRO A 45 6.75 -14.10 -11.45
C PRO A 45 6.37 -12.67 -11.88
N THR A 46 5.20 -12.19 -11.46
CA THR A 46 4.72 -10.83 -11.78
C THR A 46 5.66 -9.77 -11.21
N PHE A 47 6.10 -9.92 -9.96
CA PHE A 47 7.08 -9.03 -9.35
C PHE A 47 8.37 -8.94 -10.16
N LEU A 48 8.90 -10.10 -10.58
CA LEU A 48 10.12 -10.15 -11.39
C LEU A 48 9.93 -9.47 -12.75
N ARG A 49 8.76 -9.66 -13.39
CA ARG A 49 8.46 -8.99 -14.67
C ARG A 49 8.30 -7.49 -14.54
N LEU A 50 7.66 -7.00 -13.48
CA LEU A 50 7.58 -5.56 -13.19
C LEU A 50 8.99 -4.97 -13.04
N LYS A 51 9.86 -5.62 -12.25
CA LYS A 51 11.22 -5.16 -12.04
C LYS A 51 12.06 -5.17 -13.32
N GLU A 52 11.92 -6.20 -14.14
CA GLU A 52 12.66 -6.34 -15.41
C GLU A 52 12.18 -5.34 -16.46
N ALA A 53 10.87 -5.12 -16.58
CA ALA A 53 10.29 -4.20 -17.55
C ALA A 53 10.46 -2.72 -17.18
N LEU A 54 10.58 -2.41 -15.88
CA LEU A 54 10.60 -1.05 -15.34
C LEU A 54 11.91 -0.77 -14.59
N PRO A 55 13.09 -0.83 -15.24
CA PRO A 55 14.39 -0.70 -14.56
C PRO A 55 14.59 0.66 -13.88
N GLU A 56 13.90 1.70 -14.37
CA GLU A 56 13.99 3.07 -13.83
C GLU A 56 12.95 3.34 -12.72
N HIS A 57 12.14 2.36 -12.35
CA HIS A 57 11.10 2.46 -11.32
C HIS A 57 11.44 1.63 -10.08
N ILE A 58 10.80 1.96 -8.97
CA ILE A 58 10.88 1.20 -7.73
C ILE A 58 9.60 0.39 -7.58
N VAL A 59 9.74 -0.93 -7.40
CA VAL A 59 8.59 -1.83 -7.20
C VAL A 59 8.56 -2.27 -5.74
N LEU A 60 7.51 -1.90 -5.03
CA LEU A 60 7.22 -2.35 -3.67
C LEU A 60 6.17 -3.45 -3.71
N ALA A 61 6.30 -4.48 -2.87
CA ALA A 61 5.34 -5.57 -2.77
C ALA A 61 4.61 -5.56 -1.41
N GLN A 62 3.34 -6.00 -1.40
CA GLN A 62 2.53 -6.17 -0.19
C GLN A 62 2.41 -4.86 0.62
N VAL A 63 2.02 -3.78 -0.05
CA VAL A 63 1.95 -2.44 0.55
C VAL A 63 0.56 -2.18 1.13
N ALA A 64 0.47 -1.93 2.43
CA ALA A 64 -0.79 -1.56 3.06
C ALA A 64 -1.35 -0.27 2.45
N PHE A 65 -2.67 -0.22 2.19
CA PHE A 65 -3.32 0.98 1.63
C PHE A 65 -3.12 2.19 2.54
N SER A 66 -3.05 1.98 3.86
CA SER A 66 -2.76 3.06 4.82
C SER A 66 -1.36 3.66 4.72
N ALA A 67 -0.46 3.09 3.92
CA ALA A 67 0.86 3.68 3.65
C ALA A 67 0.80 4.78 2.57
N PHE A 68 -0.20 4.76 1.69
CA PHE A 68 -0.35 5.71 0.60
C PHE A 68 -1.72 6.39 0.53
N MET A 69 -2.70 5.97 1.33
CA MET A 69 -4.02 6.59 1.41
C MET A 69 -4.28 7.14 2.81
N THR A 70 -5.03 8.25 2.87
CA THR A 70 -5.48 8.85 4.13
C THR A 70 -6.90 9.37 4.00
N ALA A 71 -7.61 9.46 5.11
CA ALA A 71 -8.97 10.00 5.19
C ALA A 71 -9.20 10.65 6.55
N LYS A 72 -10.13 11.62 6.58
CA LYS A 72 -10.61 12.20 7.84
C LYS A 72 -11.63 11.25 8.48
N GLY A 73 -11.43 10.94 9.76
CA GLY A 73 -12.36 10.14 10.55
C GLY A 73 -12.12 8.62 10.45
N TYR A 74 -12.45 7.94 11.54
CA TYR A 74 -12.21 6.50 11.69
C TYR A 74 -13.07 5.64 10.77
N ALA A 75 -14.32 6.05 10.52
CA ALA A 75 -15.25 5.30 9.67
C ALA A 75 -14.71 5.12 8.25
N THR A 76 -14.26 6.20 7.62
CA THR A 76 -13.69 6.16 6.27
C THR A 76 -12.34 5.44 6.25
N ARG A 77 -11.47 5.65 7.26
CA ARG A 77 -10.18 4.96 7.34
C ARG A 77 -10.32 3.43 7.46
N ASN A 78 -11.40 2.95 8.10
CA ASN A 78 -11.70 1.52 8.20
C ASN A 78 -12.03 0.87 6.85
N LEU A 79 -12.38 1.65 5.83
CA LEU A 79 -12.61 1.11 4.48
C LEU A 79 -11.32 0.54 3.88
N PHE A 80 -10.15 1.09 4.19
CA PHE A 80 -8.89 0.67 3.55
C PHE A 80 -7.80 0.21 4.51
N ASN A 81 -7.89 0.43 5.82
CA ASN A 81 -6.81 0.10 6.77
C ASN A 81 -6.43 -1.39 6.86
N ARG A 82 -7.27 -2.31 6.38
CA ARG A 82 -7.01 -3.75 6.31
C ARG A 82 -6.68 -4.24 4.89
N LYS A 83 -6.68 -3.34 3.91
CA LYS A 83 -6.41 -3.63 2.50
C LYS A 83 -4.91 -3.48 2.22
N VAL A 84 -4.36 -4.38 1.40
CA VAL A 84 -2.94 -4.44 1.03
C VAL A 84 -2.87 -4.60 -0.48
N ALA A 85 -2.09 -3.75 -1.16
CA ALA A 85 -1.79 -3.86 -2.59
C ALA A 85 -0.77 -4.95 -2.85
N ASP A 86 -0.95 -5.72 -3.94
CA ASP A 86 0.06 -6.71 -4.33
C ASP A 86 1.37 -6.01 -4.67
N PHE A 87 1.31 -4.98 -5.52
CA PHE A 87 2.45 -4.14 -5.82
C PHE A 87 2.10 -2.65 -5.94
N VAL A 88 3.08 -1.81 -5.60
CA VAL A 88 3.05 -0.37 -5.83
C VAL A 88 4.30 0.00 -6.61
N VAL A 89 4.11 0.59 -7.78
CA VAL A 89 5.19 1.07 -8.63
C VAL A 89 5.38 2.56 -8.38
N LEU A 90 6.61 2.96 -8.05
CA LEU A 90 7.00 4.33 -7.81
C LEU A 90 7.99 4.82 -8.87
N ASP A 91 8.00 6.13 -9.09
CA ASP A 91 9.09 6.80 -9.81
C ASP A 91 10.33 6.96 -8.91
N LYS A 92 11.42 7.50 -9.47
CA LYS A 92 12.67 7.76 -8.70
C LYS A 92 12.53 8.80 -7.58
N LYS A 93 11.44 9.56 -7.57
CA LYS A 93 11.11 10.55 -6.54
C LYS A 93 10.13 10.00 -5.50
N PHE A 94 9.85 8.69 -5.53
CA PHE A 94 8.91 8.00 -4.64
C PHE A 94 7.44 8.42 -4.82
N ASN A 95 7.08 8.99 -5.96
CA ASN A 95 5.67 9.21 -6.29
C ASN A 95 5.05 7.91 -6.81
N VAL A 96 3.82 7.63 -6.41
CA VAL A 96 3.07 6.46 -6.91
C VAL A 96 2.72 6.67 -8.38
N VAL A 97 3.22 5.77 -9.23
CA VAL A 97 2.90 5.73 -10.68
C VAL A 97 1.68 4.86 -10.92
N ALA A 98 1.62 3.68 -10.30
CA ALA A 98 0.48 2.78 -10.39
C ALA A 98 0.44 1.80 -9.22
N ILE A 99 -0.77 1.38 -8.87
CA ILE A 99 -1.05 0.18 -8.08
C ILE A 99 -1.23 -0.98 -9.05
N VAL A 100 -0.59 -2.12 -8.78
CA VAL A 100 -0.71 -3.32 -9.61
C VAL A 100 -1.28 -4.46 -8.78
N GLU A 101 -2.32 -5.11 -9.31
CA GLU A 101 -2.98 -6.27 -8.71
C GLU A 101 -2.88 -7.49 -9.63
N LEU A 102 -2.72 -8.68 -9.03
CA LEU A 102 -2.75 -9.95 -9.73
C LEU A 102 -4.04 -10.70 -9.38
N ASP A 103 -4.96 -10.77 -10.33
CA ASP A 103 -6.17 -11.58 -10.24
C ASP A 103 -5.78 -13.05 -10.42
N ASP A 104 -6.25 -13.93 -9.53
CA ASP A 104 -6.20 -15.37 -9.78
C ASP A 104 -7.60 -15.83 -10.14
N SER A 105 -7.77 -16.50 -11.28
CA SER A 105 -9.01 -17.02 -11.90
C SER A 105 -10.08 -17.71 -11.01
N SER A 106 -9.87 -17.81 -9.70
CA SER A 106 -10.80 -18.33 -8.68
C SER A 106 -11.89 -17.35 -8.19
N HIS A 107 -12.06 -16.17 -8.79
CA HIS A 107 -13.03 -15.15 -8.34
C HIS A 107 -14.49 -15.41 -8.76
N LYS A 108 -15.12 -16.49 -8.26
CA LYS A 108 -16.59 -16.57 -8.25
C LYS A 108 -17.12 -16.05 -6.90
N GLY A 109 -17.87 -14.95 -6.90
CA GLY A 109 -18.56 -14.41 -5.74
C GLY A 109 -17.82 -13.34 -4.92
N LYS A 110 -16.77 -12.72 -5.47
CA LYS A 110 -16.02 -11.62 -4.84
C LYS A 110 -16.07 -10.30 -5.61
N GLU A 111 -16.83 -10.25 -6.70
CA GLU A 111 -16.87 -9.16 -7.67
C GLU A 111 -17.21 -7.82 -7.01
N ALA A 112 -18.16 -7.82 -6.07
CA ALA A 112 -18.57 -6.61 -5.35
C ALA A 112 -17.45 -6.05 -4.44
N LYS A 113 -16.64 -6.92 -3.83
CA LYS A 113 -15.52 -6.48 -2.96
C LYS A 113 -14.36 -5.96 -3.80
N ASP A 114 -14.14 -6.57 -4.95
CA ASP A 114 -13.11 -6.13 -5.90
C ASP A 114 -13.50 -4.76 -6.49
N ALA A 115 -14.78 -4.55 -6.81
CA ALA A 115 -15.29 -3.25 -7.24
C ALA A 115 -15.14 -2.15 -6.16
N GLU A 116 -15.45 -2.45 -4.89
CA GLU A 116 -15.27 -1.50 -3.78
C GLU A 116 -13.78 -1.14 -3.61
N ARG A 117 -12.88 -2.13 -3.71
CA ARG A 117 -11.44 -1.91 -3.63
C ARG A 117 -10.95 -1.01 -4.76
N ASP A 118 -11.37 -1.28 -5.99
CA ASP A 118 -10.97 -0.50 -7.16
C ASP A 118 -11.52 0.93 -7.08
N ALA A 119 -12.75 1.09 -6.59
CA ALA A 119 -13.35 2.41 -6.34
C ALA A 119 -12.55 3.22 -5.32
N LEU A 120 -12.07 2.61 -4.24
CA LEU A 120 -11.23 3.30 -3.24
C LEU A 120 -9.90 3.77 -3.84
N ILE A 121 -9.25 2.95 -4.66
CA ILE A 121 -7.99 3.32 -5.32
C ILE A 121 -8.23 4.50 -6.27
N ALA A 122 -9.30 4.45 -7.06
CA ALA A 122 -9.68 5.51 -7.98
C ALA A 122 -10.06 6.81 -7.25
N GLU A 123 -10.80 6.71 -6.14
CA GLU A 123 -11.16 7.86 -5.28
C GLU A 123 -9.92 8.55 -4.71
N ALA A 124 -8.88 7.79 -4.36
CA ALA A 124 -7.60 8.35 -3.93
C ALA A 124 -6.72 8.90 -5.07
N GLY A 125 -7.20 8.86 -6.33
CA GLY A 125 -6.50 9.40 -7.48
C GLY A 125 -5.36 8.52 -8.01
N TYR A 126 -5.31 7.25 -7.61
CA TYR A 126 -4.27 6.34 -8.07
C TYR A 126 -4.69 5.56 -9.31
N ARG A 127 -3.73 5.38 -10.22
CA ARG A 127 -3.88 4.49 -11.38
C ARG A 127 -3.83 3.04 -10.93
N LEU A 128 -4.80 2.23 -11.34
CA LEU A 128 -4.84 0.78 -11.12
C LEU A 128 -4.53 0.02 -12.42
N ILE A 129 -3.64 -0.96 -12.35
CA ILE A 129 -3.37 -1.92 -13.42
C ILE A 129 -3.62 -3.33 -12.87
N ARG A 130 -4.53 -4.08 -13.49
CA ARG A 130 -4.87 -5.44 -13.08
C ARG A 130 -4.40 -6.44 -14.12
N TYR A 131 -3.65 -7.45 -13.69
CA TYR A 131 -3.25 -8.58 -14.53
C TYR A 131 -4.01 -9.84 -14.12
N GLN A 132 -4.56 -10.56 -15.10
CA GLN A 132 -5.28 -11.83 -14.87
C GLN A 132 -4.37 -13.05 -14.66
N ARG A 133 -3.09 -12.87 -14.97
CA ARG A 133 -2.01 -13.86 -14.85
C ARG A 133 -0.69 -13.11 -14.94
N THR A 134 0.43 -13.79 -14.72
CA THR A 134 1.76 -13.21 -14.96
C THR A 134 1.82 -12.56 -16.35
N PRO A 135 2.05 -11.24 -16.43
CA PRO A 135 2.15 -10.54 -17.71
C PRO A 135 3.47 -10.87 -18.40
N ASP A 136 3.52 -10.69 -19.72
CA ASP A 136 4.78 -10.65 -20.45
C ASP A 136 5.45 -9.26 -20.31
N LEU A 137 6.72 -9.18 -20.70
CA LEU A 137 7.49 -7.95 -20.55
C LEU A 137 6.96 -6.81 -21.41
N ASP A 138 6.50 -7.12 -22.62
CA ASP A 138 6.05 -6.11 -23.59
C ASP A 138 4.71 -5.51 -23.16
N GLN A 139 3.84 -6.30 -22.55
CA GLN A 139 2.60 -5.84 -21.94
C GLN A 139 2.88 -4.88 -20.78
N VAL A 140 3.79 -5.24 -19.87
CA VAL A 140 4.18 -4.32 -18.78
C VAL A 140 4.75 -3.02 -19.34
N LYS A 141 5.67 -3.11 -20.31
CA LYS A 141 6.26 -1.92 -20.94
C LYS A 141 5.19 -1.03 -21.59
N LYS A 142 4.28 -1.62 -22.37
CA LYS A 142 3.18 -0.90 -23.02
C LYS A 142 2.26 -0.24 -22.00
N ASP A 143 1.83 -0.96 -20.97
CA ASP A 143 0.91 -0.45 -19.95
C ASP A 143 1.54 0.70 -19.16
N PHE A 144 2.85 0.69 -18.95
CA PHE A 144 3.59 1.78 -18.31
C PHE A 144 4.13 2.84 -19.29
N GLY A 145 3.88 2.71 -20.60
CA GLY A 145 4.39 3.64 -21.62
C GLY A 145 5.91 3.63 -21.81
N VAL A 146 6.59 2.58 -21.32
CA VAL A 146 8.03 2.41 -21.44
C VAL A 146 8.35 1.88 -22.84
N GLY A 147 8.89 2.74 -23.70
CA GLY A 147 9.24 2.40 -25.09
C GLY A 147 8.60 3.27 -26.16
N LEU A 148 7.74 4.23 -25.79
CA LEU A 148 7.16 5.21 -26.72
C LEU A 148 7.87 6.58 -26.71
N SER A 149 8.97 6.72 -25.96
CA SER A 149 9.63 8.02 -25.70
C SER A 149 10.93 8.28 -26.47
N SER A 150 11.21 7.53 -27.53
CA SER A 150 12.41 7.76 -28.36
C SER A 150 12.07 8.04 -29.82
N VAL A 151 11.27 9.08 -30.07
CA VAL A 151 11.39 9.90 -31.28
C VAL A 151 11.21 11.37 -30.88
N SER A 152 12.11 11.88 -30.04
CA SER A 152 12.45 13.30 -30.12
C SER A 152 13.47 13.39 -31.24
N ILE A 153 13.02 13.76 -32.44
CA ILE A 153 13.94 14.23 -33.49
C ILE A 153 14.50 15.55 -32.97
N ALA A 154 15.57 15.46 -32.19
CA ALA A 154 16.45 16.59 -32.00
C ALA A 154 17.10 16.85 -33.36
N THR A 155 16.51 17.78 -34.11
CA THR A 155 17.13 18.42 -35.26
C THR A 155 18.57 18.81 -34.88
N PRO A 156 19.59 18.55 -35.71
CA PRO A 156 20.95 18.97 -35.39
C PRO A 156 20.96 20.49 -35.25
N ILE A 157 21.18 20.98 -34.02
CA ILE A 157 21.37 22.39 -33.75
C ILE A 157 22.67 22.78 -34.44
N THR A 158 22.52 23.45 -35.58
CA THR A 158 23.61 24.16 -36.23
C THR A 158 24.01 25.32 -35.31
N LEU A 159 25.26 25.30 -34.89
CA LEU A 159 25.90 26.30 -34.04
C LEU A 159 25.87 27.68 -34.72
N ALA A 160 24.94 28.54 -34.31
CA ALA A 160 25.00 29.97 -34.60
C ALA A 160 25.47 30.70 -33.35
N LYS A 161 26.70 31.21 -33.43
CA LYS A 161 27.30 32.17 -32.52
C LYS A 161 26.46 33.44 -32.50
N THR A 162 25.96 33.85 -31.33
CA THR A 162 25.61 35.24 -31.04
C THR A 162 25.97 35.57 -29.61
N ASP A 163 26.78 36.61 -29.50
CA ASP A 163 27.35 37.21 -28.29
C ASP A 163 26.27 37.93 -27.43
N PHE A 164 26.60 38.12 -26.14
CA PHE A 164 25.87 38.87 -25.08
C PHE A 164 24.63 38.16 -24.50
N VAL A 165 24.45 37.99 -23.18
CA VAL A 165 24.52 38.99 -22.09
C VAL A 165 24.93 38.33 -20.75
N SER A 166 25.62 39.15 -19.96
CA SER A 166 26.23 38.95 -18.65
C SER A 166 25.26 38.76 -17.47
N ASP A 167 25.84 38.19 -16.41
CA ASP A 167 25.62 38.44 -14.98
C ASP A 167 24.66 37.58 -14.13
N ALA A 168 25.29 37.14 -13.03
CA ALA A 168 24.75 36.89 -11.69
C ALA A 168 24.10 35.53 -11.38
N PHE A 169 24.95 34.56 -10.99
CA PHE A 169 24.70 33.87 -9.72
C PHE A 169 26.03 33.63 -9.00
N VAL A 170 26.20 34.35 -7.89
CA VAL A 170 27.35 34.28 -6.99
C VAL A 170 27.36 32.89 -6.33
N ILE A 171 28.50 32.22 -6.45
CA ILE A 171 28.83 30.99 -5.75
C ILE A 171 29.21 31.38 -4.32
N GLU A 172 28.41 30.95 -3.34
CA GLU A 172 28.82 30.96 -1.94
C GLU A 172 29.36 29.57 -1.58
N THR A 173 30.69 29.45 -1.60
CA THR A 173 31.40 28.31 -1.03
C THR A 173 31.56 28.53 0.47
N GLU A 174 30.83 27.80 1.30
CA GLU A 174 31.23 27.62 2.70
C GLU A 174 32.35 26.59 2.79
N SER A 175 33.57 27.11 2.95
CA SER A 175 34.75 26.37 3.34
C SER A 175 34.65 25.94 4.81
N THR A 176 34.83 24.65 5.03
CA THR A 176 35.16 24.07 6.34
C THR A 176 36.44 24.68 6.91
N GLU A 177 36.38 25.27 8.10
CA GLU A 177 37.58 25.52 8.91
C GLU A 177 37.41 24.95 10.32
N LYS A 178 38.30 24.02 10.65
CA LYS A 178 38.54 23.47 11.98
C LYS A 178 39.34 24.47 12.82
N LYS A 179 38.94 24.64 14.09
CA LYS A 179 39.79 25.00 15.24
C LYS A 179 39.18 24.22 16.43
N GLY A 180 39.88 23.34 17.16
CA GLY A 180 41.03 23.65 18.02
C GLY A 180 40.55 24.66 19.06
N ILE A 181 40.03 24.26 20.23
CA ILE A 181 40.62 23.53 21.36
C ILE A 181 39.49 22.83 22.13
#